data_AF-A0A1L3EXD7-F1
#
_entry.id   AF-A0A1L3EXD7-F1
#
_cell.length_a   1.000
_cell.length_b   1.000
_cell.length_c   1.000
_cell.angle_alpha   90.00
_cell.angle_beta   90.00
_cell.angle_gamma   90.00
#
_symmetry.space_group_name_H-M   'P 1'
#
loop_
_entity.id
_entity.type
_entity.pdbx_description
1 polymer ?
#
loop_
_entity_poly.entity_id
_entity_poly.type
_entity_poly.pdbx_seq_one_letter_code
_entity_poly.pdbx_strand_id
1 'polypeptide(L)'
;MSVWEPSDREAVTAAHVEDFIVSHTLRDVRLKDSSRASSHEFDSGPGHGVYFPTTSPHMTHTTTDWAAPGNGVSVSVGVTFYTRHTVHLARVHQFNRVCRKYLHVTPTYPGVSPLSDAIKAPLGLAFAIGRQWALRALTFWHGVKAHKRPDEGWLGEKAPPGSY
;
A
#
# COMPACT_ATOMS: atom_id res chain seq x y z
N MET A 1 -1.15 -6.63 18.73
CA MET A 1 -1.02 -6.08 17.36
C MET A 1 -0.82 -4.59 17.50
N SER A 2 0.26 -4.07 16.93
CA SER A 2 0.59 -2.66 16.96
C SER A 2 0.05 -1.99 15.69
N VAL A 3 -0.72 -0.91 15.82
CA VAL A 3 -1.27 -0.13 14.71
C VAL A 3 -0.94 1.34 14.91
N TRP A 4 -0.45 2.01 13.88
CA TRP A 4 -0.17 3.44 13.89
C TRP A 4 -1.24 4.20 13.12
N GLU A 5 -1.42 5.47 13.48
CA GLU A 5 -2.31 6.36 12.75
C GLU A 5 -1.90 6.44 11.26
N PRO A 6 -2.86 6.47 10.31
CA PRO A 6 -2.57 6.60 8.88
C PRO A 6 -1.88 7.93 8.51
N SER A 7 -1.82 8.89 9.43
CA SER A 7 -1.10 10.16 9.28
C SER A 7 0.29 10.14 9.93
N ASP A 8 0.64 9.12 10.72
CA ASP A 8 1.93 9.04 11.41
C ASP A 8 3.09 8.88 10.41
N ARG A 9 3.79 10.00 10.20
CA ARG A 9 4.93 10.07 9.28
C ARG A 9 6.26 9.71 9.94
N GLU A 10 6.29 9.59 11.26
CA GLU A 10 7.45 9.07 12.00
C GLU A 10 7.54 7.56 11.83
N ALA A 11 6.42 6.85 11.98
CA ALA A 11 6.33 5.40 11.78
C ALA A 11 6.65 5.02 10.32
N VAL A 12 5.98 5.62 9.35
CA VAL A 12 6.21 5.37 7.92
C VAL A 12 6.23 6.70 7.18
N THR A 13 7.22 6.95 6.33
CA THR A 13 7.28 8.22 5.58
C THR A 13 6.21 8.28 4.50
N ALA A 14 5.86 9.48 4.03
CA ALA A 14 4.91 9.63 2.91
C ALA A 14 5.40 8.90 1.64
N ALA A 15 6.70 8.96 1.36
CA ALA A 15 7.31 8.26 0.23
C ALA A 15 7.09 6.73 0.30
N HIS A 16 7.23 6.14 1.49
CA HIS A 16 7.00 4.70 1.66
C HIS A 16 5.53 4.31 1.53
N VAL A 17 4.58 5.14 1.99
CA VAL A 17 3.15 4.91 1.72
C VAL A 17 2.87 4.97 0.22
N GLU A 18 3.45 5.94 -0.47
CA GLU A 18 3.34 6.08 -1.92
C GLU A 18 3.96 4.88 -2.67
N ASP A 19 5.10 4.33 -2.20
CA ASP A 19 5.71 3.11 -2.73
C ASP A 19 4.81 1.87 -2.52
N PHE A 20 4.19 1.75 -1.35
CA PHE A 20 3.24 0.68 -1.07
C PHE A 20 2.03 0.76 -2.00
N ILE A 21 1.43 1.94 -2.17
CA ILE A 21 0.25 2.15 -3.02
C ILE A 21 0.55 1.87 -4.50
N VAL A 22 1.73 2.28 -4.99
CA VAL A 22 2.05 2.18 -6.44
C VAL A 22 2.73 0.87 -6.82
N SER A 23 3.46 0.24 -5.89
CA SER A 23 4.34 -0.89 -6.20
C SER A 23 4.24 -2.05 -5.21
N HIS A 24 3.31 -1.99 -4.24
CA HIS A 24 3.10 -3.01 -3.22
C HIS A 24 4.39 -3.44 -2.50
N THR A 25 5.31 -2.50 -2.32
CA THR A 25 6.61 -2.77 -1.68
C THR A 25 6.69 -2.07 -0.32
N LEU A 26 7.17 -2.82 0.67
CA LEU A 26 7.52 -2.33 2.00
C LEU A 26 9.02 -2.52 2.27
N ARG A 27 9.82 -2.76 1.21
CA ARG A 27 11.23 -3.16 1.30
C ARG A 27 12.08 -2.25 2.19
N ASP A 28 11.80 -0.95 2.20
CA ASP A 28 12.60 0.06 2.90
C ASP A 28 11.93 0.57 4.19
N VAL A 29 10.76 0.02 4.53
CA VAL A 29 10.08 0.31 5.80
C VAL A 29 10.77 -0.47 6.92
N ARG A 30 11.20 0.24 7.97
CA ARG A 30 11.80 -0.34 9.16
C ARG A 30 11.06 0.20 10.37
N LEU A 31 10.81 -0.69 11.33
CA LEU A 31 10.32 -0.30 12.64
C LEU A 31 11.41 0.50 13.35
N LYS A 32 11.10 1.72 13.75
CA LYS A 32 12.00 2.59 14.50
C LYS A 32 11.57 2.56 15.95
N ASP A 33 12.52 2.56 16.88
CA ASP A 33 12.18 2.58 18.30
C ASP A 33 11.44 3.88 18.69
N SER A 34 11.78 4.99 18.04
CA SER A 34 11.13 6.28 18.27
C SER A 34 9.63 6.27 17.92
N SER A 35 9.22 5.49 16.90
CA SER A 35 7.82 5.38 16.52
C SER A 35 7.02 4.42 17.40
N ARG A 36 7.64 3.63 18.28
CA ARG A 36 6.89 2.66 19.11
C ARG A 36 5.93 3.34 20.08
N ALA A 37 6.27 4.55 20.56
CA ALA A 37 5.44 5.26 21.52
C ALA A 37 4.09 5.72 20.94
N SER A 38 3.97 5.86 19.62
CA SER A 38 2.76 6.30 18.94
C SER A 38 1.86 5.15 18.45
N SER A 39 2.24 3.89 18.69
CA SER A 39 1.38 2.76 18.30
C SER A 39 0.22 2.54 19.26
N HIS A 40 -0.93 2.19 18.71
CA HIS A 40 -2.06 1.60 19.41
C HIS A 40 -1.87 0.09 19.48
N GLU A 41 -1.83 -0.45 20.70
CA GLU A 41 -1.71 -1.89 20.94
C GLU A 41 -3.09 -2.53 21.12
N PHE A 42 -3.36 -3.54 20.31
CA PHE A 42 -4.54 -4.38 20.40
C PHE A 42 -4.17 -5.78 20.86
N ASP A 43 -4.63 -6.16 22.05
CA ASP A 43 -4.59 -7.56 22.50
C ASP A 43 -5.81 -8.30 21.97
N SER A 44 -5.60 -9.15 20.96
CA SER A 44 -6.66 -9.79 20.17
C SER A 44 -6.70 -11.29 20.45
N GLY A 45 -7.73 -11.72 21.19
CA GLY A 45 -8.04 -13.12 21.42
C GLY A 45 -9.02 -13.70 20.39
N PRO A 46 -9.42 -14.98 20.57
CA PRO A 46 -10.41 -15.63 19.72
C PRO A 46 -11.72 -14.84 19.66
N GLY A 47 -12.25 -14.64 18.45
CA GLY A 47 -13.50 -13.90 18.21
C GLY A 47 -13.35 -12.37 18.18
N HIS A 48 -12.18 -11.82 18.51
CA HIS A 48 -11.91 -10.39 18.35
C HIS A 48 -11.56 -10.05 16.90
N GLY A 49 -11.93 -8.83 16.50
CA GLY A 49 -11.57 -8.26 15.21
C GLY A 49 -10.99 -6.87 15.39
N VAL A 50 -10.01 -6.52 14.56
CA VAL A 50 -9.41 -5.19 14.51
C VAL A 50 -9.60 -4.64 13.10
N TYR A 51 -10.13 -3.42 13.01
CA TYR A 51 -10.22 -2.68 11.77
C TYR A 51 -9.24 -1.51 11.80
N PHE A 52 -8.53 -1.32 10.70
CA PHE A 52 -7.67 -0.15 10.48
C PHE A 52 -7.67 0.22 8.99
N PRO A 53 -7.55 1.52 8.64
CA PRO A 53 -7.41 1.94 7.25
C PRO A 53 -6.20 1.31 6.55
N THR A 54 -6.30 1.06 5.24
CA THR A 54 -5.24 0.41 4.43
C THR A 54 -3.87 1.08 4.52
N THR A 55 -3.80 2.39 4.78
CA THR A 55 -2.55 3.15 4.89
C THR A 55 -2.02 3.24 6.32
N SER A 56 -2.69 2.61 7.28
CA SER A 56 -2.21 2.49 8.67
C SER A 56 -1.03 1.54 8.71
N PRO A 57 0.17 1.99 9.11
CA PRO A 57 1.24 1.08 9.43
C PRO A 57 0.77 0.13 10.53
N HIS A 58 1.12 -1.14 10.43
CA HIS A 58 0.78 -2.11 11.46
C HIS A 58 1.78 -3.27 11.48
N MET A 59 1.87 -3.91 12.63
CA MET A 59 2.69 -5.09 12.86
C MET A 59 1.96 -6.05 13.78
N THR A 60 2.05 -7.34 13.47
CA THR A 60 1.51 -8.40 14.32
C THR A 60 2.65 -9.08 15.06
N HIS A 61 2.41 -9.36 16.33
CA HIS A 61 3.28 -10.17 17.17
C HIS A 61 2.41 -11.22 17.88
N THR A 62 2.92 -12.44 17.98
CA THR A 62 2.26 -13.55 18.65
C THR A 62 3.24 -14.13 19.64
N THR A 63 2.85 -14.16 20.91
CA THR A 63 3.61 -14.81 21.98
C THR A 63 3.26 -16.30 22.05
N THR A 64 3.95 -17.07 22.88
CA THR A 64 3.72 -18.53 23.05
C THR A 64 3.24 -18.91 24.45
N ASP A 65 3.03 -17.93 25.34
CA ASP A 65 2.62 -18.13 26.73
C ASP A 65 1.20 -18.70 26.87
N TRP A 66 0.35 -18.53 25.86
CA TRP A 66 -1.01 -19.09 25.80
C TRP A 66 -1.06 -20.55 25.28
N ALA A 67 0.03 -21.07 24.72
CA ALA A 67 0.03 -22.36 24.02
C ALA A 67 0.06 -23.55 25.00
N ALA A 68 -0.78 -24.55 24.75
CA ALA A 68 -0.81 -25.83 25.47
C ALA A 68 -0.50 -27.02 24.54
N PRO A 69 -0.10 -28.20 25.06
CA PRO A 69 0.09 -29.40 24.23
C PRO A 69 -1.17 -29.72 23.40
N GLY A 70 -1.02 -29.78 22.08
CA GLY A 70 -2.15 -29.99 21.16
C GLY A 70 -3.04 -28.77 20.89
N ASN A 71 -2.76 -27.62 21.52
CA ASN A 71 -3.51 -26.37 21.37
C ASN A 71 -2.55 -25.16 21.38
N GLY A 72 -1.75 -25.02 20.32
CA GLY A 72 -0.71 -23.99 20.20
C GLY A 72 -0.70 -23.28 18.84
N VAL A 73 -1.82 -23.27 18.13
CA VAL A 73 -1.96 -22.61 16.83
C VAL A 73 -2.94 -21.46 16.92
N SER A 74 -2.51 -20.28 16.47
CA SER A 74 -3.37 -19.11 16.31
C SER A 74 -3.65 -18.92 14.82
N VAL A 75 -4.92 -18.82 14.46
CA VAL A 75 -5.38 -18.62 13.07
C VAL A 75 -6.20 -17.34 13.03
N SER A 76 -5.83 -16.43 12.13
CA SER A 76 -6.57 -15.20 11.84
C SER A 76 -6.93 -15.11 10.37
N VAL A 77 -8.02 -14.40 10.07
CA VAL A 77 -8.47 -14.12 8.69
C VAL A 77 -8.53 -12.61 8.51
N GLY A 78 -7.82 -12.12 7.50
CA GLY A 78 -7.85 -10.71 7.10
C GLY A 78 -8.66 -10.53 5.83
N VAL A 79 -9.51 -9.49 5.80
CA VAL A 79 -10.22 -9.06 4.58
C VAL A 79 -9.80 -7.64 4.27
N THR A 80 -9.20 -7.43 3.10
CA THR A 80 -8.90 -6.08 2.58
C THR A 80 -10.01 -5.69 1.61
N PHE A 81 -10.58 -4.52 1.83
CA PHE A 81 -11.58 -3.94 0.94
C PHE A 81 -11.28 -2.46 0.69
N TYR A 82 -11.81 -1.95 -0.41
CA TYR A 82 -11.62 -0.56 -0.81
C TYR A 82 -12.96 0.09 -1.05
N THR A 83 -13.04 1.35 -0.63
CA THR A 83 -14.18 2.21 -0.88
C THR A 83 -13.85 3.20 -1.98
N ARG A 84 -14.87 3.90 -2.49
CA ARG A 84 -14.65 5.02 -3.43
C ARG A 84 -13.71 6.07 -2.83
N HIS A 85 -13.76 6.27 -1.52
CA HIS A 85 -12.91 7.21 -0.82
C HIS A 85 -11.44 6.75 -0.79
N THR A 86 -11.17 5.49 -0.42
CA THR A 86 -9.79 4.97 -0.40
C THR A 86 -9.19 4.92 -1.81
N VAL A 87 -9.98 4.58 -2.83
CA VAL A 87 -9.54 4.62 -4.24
C VAL A 87 -9.19 6.05 -4.67
N HIS A 88 -9.98 7.04 -4.26
CA HIS A 88 -9.70 8.44 -4.55
C HIS A 88 -8.37 8.88 -3.94
N LEU A 89 -8.16 8.64 -2.64
CA LEU A 89 -6.90 9.00 -1.96
C LEU A 89 -5.69 8.26 -2.54
N ALA A 90 -5.84 7.00 -2.93
CA ALA A 90 -4.76 6.24 -3.55
C ALA A 90 -4.30 6.87 -4.87
N ARG A 91 -5.21 7.46 -5.66
CA ARG A 91 -4.86 8.24 -6.85
C ARG A 91 -4.11 9.52 -6.49
N VAL A 92 -4.48 10.20 -5.41
CA VAL A 92 -3.71 11.37 -4.93
C VAL A 92 -2.29 10.95 -4.55
N HIS A 93 -2.11 9.80 -3.88
CA HIS A 93 -0.78 9.26 -3.60
C HIS A 93 0.02 8.95 -4.88
N GLN A 94 -0.60 8.42 -5.93
CA GLN A 94 0.06 8.19 -7.23
C GLN A 94 0.62 9.49 -7.83
N PHE A 95 -0.16 10.57 -7.80
CA PHE A 95 0.31 11.89 -8.23
C PHE A 95 1.44 12.38 -7.34
N ASN A 96 1.25 12.35 -6.01
CA ASN A 96 2.21 12.84 -5.06
C ASN A 96 3.57 12.13 -5.20
N ARG A 97 3.54 10.83 -5.48
CA ARG A 97 4.73 10.04 -5.77
C ARG A 97 5.54 10.60 -6.93
N VAL A 98 4.88 10.97 -8.03
CA VAL A 98 5.56 11.52 -9.20
C VAL A 98 6.24 12.84 -8.85
N CYS A 99 5.52 13.73 -8.16
CA CYS A 99 6.07 14.98 -7.67
C CYS A 99 7.29 14.76 -6.77
N ARG A 100 7.20 13.82 -5.84
CA ARG A 100 8.27 13.54 -4.87
C ARG A 100 9.47 12.86 -5.48
N LYS A 101 9.24 11.84 -6.31
CA LYS A 101 10.30 10.97 -6.85
C LYS A 101 11.02 11.56 -8.06
N TYR A 102 10.29 12.28 -8.93
CA TYR A 102 10.84 12.73 -10.20
C TYR A 102 10.94 14.25 -10.32
N LEU A 103 10.09 15.00 -9.60
CA LEU A 103 10.12 16.47 -9.63
C LEU A 103 10.74 17.07 -8.36
N HIS A 104 11.10 16.24 -7.37
CA HIS A 104 11.68 16.64 -6.10
C HIS A 104 10.85 17.69 -5.32
N VAL A 105 9.51 17.65 -5.47
CA VAL A 105 8.57 18.51 -4.76
C VAL A 105 7.91 17.73 -3.61
N THR A 106 7.64 18.41 -2.50
CA THR A 106 6.85 17.86 -1.39
C THR A 106 5.39 18.32 -1.49
N PRO A 107 4.50 17.55 -2.12
CA PRO A 107 3.09 17.90 -2.22
C PRO A 107 2.38 17.74 -0.87
N THR A 108 1.28 18.48 -0.71
CA THR A 108 0.33 18.31 0.41
C THR A 108 -0.16 16.86 0.48
N TYR A 109 -0.18 16.31 1.69
CA TYR A 109 -0.61 14.93 1.95
C TYR A 109 -2.10 14.73 1.64
N PRO A 110 -2.52 13.55 1.17
CA PRO A 110 -3.92 13.27 0.86
C PRO A 110 -4.82 13.45 2.09
N GLY A 111 -6.03 13.96 1.88
CA GLY A 111 -7.02 14.23 2.92
C GLY A 111 -6.90 15.62 3.57
N VAL A 112 -5.77 16.32 3.42
CA VAL A 112 -5.56 17.65 4.02
C VAL A 112 -6.30 18.76 3.26
N SER A 113 -6.42 18.65 1.93
CA SER A 113 -7.09 19.66 1.10
C SER A 113 -7.97 18.99 0.04
N PRO A 114 -9.31 18.99 0.22
CA PRO A 114 -10.23 18.36 -0.73
C PRO A 114 -10.11 18.93 -2.15
N LEU A 115 -9.88 20.24 -2.29
CA LEU A 115 -9.71 20.89 -3.59
C LEU A 115 -8.43 20.42 -4.28
N SER A 116 -7.33 20.33 -3.55
CA SER A 116 -6.05 19.82 -4.08
C SER A 116 -6.21 18.37 -4.52
N ASP A 117 -6.86 17.55 -3.71
CA ASP A 117 -7.08 16.13 -3.98
C ASP A 117 -7.97 15.90 -5.21
N ALA A 118 -9.00 16.75 -5.40
CA ALA A 118 -9.86 16.72 -6.58
C ALA A 118 -9.09 16.97 -7.89
N ILE A 119 -8.04 17.80 -7.85
CA ILE A 119 -7.16 18.06 -9.00
C ILE A 119 -6.14 16.93 -9.17
N LYS A 120 -5.55 16.45 -8.08
CA LYS A 120 -4.48 15.44 -8.10
C LYS A 120 -5.00 14.06 -8.52
N ALA A 121 -6.19 13.66 -8.09
CA ALA A 121 -6.67 12.29 -8.30
C ALA A 121 -6.84 11.90 -9.80
N PRO A 122 -7.40 12.75 -10.68
CA PRO A 122 -7.41 12.45 -12.12
C PRO A 122 -6.02 12.31 -12.73
N LEU A 123 -5.07 13.16 -12.32
CA LEU A 123 -3.68 13.11 -12.79
C LEU A 123 -2.97 11.84 -12.31
N GLY A 124 -3.20 11.45 -11.06
CA GLY A 124 -2.70 10.20 -10.49
C GLY A 124 -3.19 8.97 -11.26
N LEU A 125 -4.48 8.94 -11.62
CA LEU A 125 -5.05 7.89 -12.48
C LEU A 125 -4.38 7.86 -13.86
N ALA A 126 -4.18 9.02 -14.49
CA ALA A 126 -3.50 9.12 -15.78
C ALA A 126 -2.07 8.57 -15.70
N PHE A 127 -1.32 8.88 -14.64
CA PHE A 127 0.01 8.32 -14.41
C PHE A 127 -0.01 6.81 -14.19
N ALA A 128 -1.00 6.28 -13.46
CA ALA A 128 -1.15 4.85 -13.24
C ALA A 128 -1.38 4.09 -14.54
N ILE A 129 -2.31 4.58 -15.37
CA ILE A 129 -2.63 4.03 -16.68
C ILE A 129 -1.39 4.13 -17.58
N GLY A 130 -0.76 5.30 -17.67
CA GLY A 130 0.44 5.52 -18.48
C GLY A 130 1.58 4.58 -18.10
N ARG A 131 1.84 4.38 -16.79
CA ARG A 131 2.83 3.42 -16.30
C ARG A 131 2.49 1.99 -16.73
N GLN A 132 1.24 1.55 -16.59
CA GLN A 132 0.83 0.21 -16.99
C GLN A 132 1.07 -0.02 -18.49
N TRP A 133 0.68 0.94 -19.33
CA TRP A 133 0.91 0.87 -20.77
C TRP A 133 2.39 0.84 -21.13
N ALA A 134 3.20 1.69 -20.49
CA ALA A 134 4.64 1.70 -20.71
C ALA A 134 5.28 0.36 -20.33
N LEU A 135 4.92 -0.21 -19.17
CA LEU A 135 5.40 -1.52 -18.75
C LEU A 135 4.99 -2.63 -19.73
N ARG A 136 3.73 -2.62 -20.19
CA ARG A 136 3.24 -3.59 -21.19
C ARG A 136 3.99 -3.47 -22.51
N ALA A 137 4.21 -2.25 -23.00
CA ALA A 137 4.97 -2.01 -24.22
C ALA A 137 6.43 -2.49 -24.10
N LEU A 138 7.07 -2.21 -22.96
CA LEU A 138 8.43 -2.67 -22.66
C LEU A 138 8.52 -4.21 -22.59
N THR A 139 7.60 -4.85 -21.88
CA THR A 139 7.55 -6.32 -21.78
C THR A 139 7.32 -6.96 -23.15
N PHE A 140 6.41 -6.41 -23.95
CA PHE A 140 6.19 -6.86 -25.33
C PHE A 140 7.47 -6.74 -26.17
N TRP A 141 8.12 -5.57 -26.13
CA TRP A 141 9.37 -5.33 -26.85
C TRP A 141 10.48 -6.31 -26.44
N HIS A 142 10.63 -6.56 -25.14
CA HIS A 142 11.58 -7.56 -24.64
C HIS A 142 11.26 -8.98 -25.11
N GLY A 143 9.98 -9.37 -25.16
CA GLY A 143 9.55 -10.66 -25.71
C GLY A 143 9.91 -10.81 -27.20
N VAL A 144 9.62 -9.78 -28.01
CA VAL A 144 10.00 -9.74 -29.44
C VAL A 144 11.50 -9.88 -29.60
N LYS A 145 12.30 -9.12 -28.84
CA LYS A 145 13.77 -9.19 -28.89
C LYS A 145 14.33 -10.56 -28.47
N ALA A 146 13.68 -11.22 -27.51
CA ALA A 146 14.09 -12.53 -27.02
C ALA A 146 13.58 -13.70 -27.86
N HIS A 147 12.79 -13.45 -28.93
CA HIS A 147 12.04 -14.47 -29.67
C HIS A 147 11.20 -15.39 -28.76
N LYS A 148 10.77 -14.88 -27.60
CA LYS A 148 9.94 -15.60 -26.63
C LYS A 148 8.62 -14.86 -26.51
N ARG A 149 7.51 -15.60 -26.59
CA ARG A 149 6.21 -15.04 -26.22
C ARG A 149 6.28 -14.68 -24.73
N PRO A 150 5.80 -13.50 -24.31
CA PRO A 150 5.72 -13.18 -22.89
C PRO A 150 4.93 -14.29 -22.17
N ASP A 151 5.49 -14.83 -21.09
CA ASP A 151 4.87 -15.94 -20.32
C ASP A 151 3.54 -15.50 -19.68
N GLU A 152 3.34 -14.20 -19.48
CA GLU A 152 2.08 -13.61 -19.03
C GLU A 152 1.29 -13.09 -20.23
N GLY A 153 0.10 -13.66 -20.44
CA GLY A 153 -0.83 -13.22 -21.47
C GLY A 153 -1.15 -11.72 -21.36
N TRP A 154 -1.53 -11.12 -22.48
CA TRP A 154 -1.95 -9.71 -22.62
C TRP A 154 -3.00 -9.24 -21.59
N LEU A 155 -3.69 -10.19 -20.97
CA LEU A 155 -4.76 -10.05 -19.98
C LEU A 155 -4.36 -10.44 -18.55
N GLY A 156 -3.04 -10.53 -18.26
CA GLY A 156 -2.46 -10.98 -16.98
C GLY A 156 -3.38 -10.78 -15.79
N GLU A 157 -3.79 -11.91 -15.20
CA GLU A 157 -4.78 -12.12 -14.14
C GLU A 157 -4.40 -11.49 -12.78
N LYS A 158 -3.70 -10.35 -12.81
CA LYS A 158 -3.69 -9.41 -11.69
C LYS A 158 -4.68 -8.32 -12.01
N ALA A 159 -5.49 -8.00 -11.01
CA ALA A 159 -6.59 -7.08 -11.12
C ALA A 159 -6.17 -5.78 -11.85
N PRO A 160 -7.03 -5.24 -12.73
CA PRO A 160 -6.69 -4.17 -13.66
C PRO A 160 -6.14 -2.93 -12.93
N PRO A 161 -5.26 -2.12 -13.54
CA PRO A 161 -4.69 -0.95 -12.87
C PRO A 161 -5.80 -0.02 -12.36
N GLY A 162 -5.83 0.21 -11.04
CA GLY A 162 -6.91 0.92 -10.36
C GLY A 162 -7.91 0.03 -9.61
N SER A 163 -7.78 -1.29 -9.71
CA SER A 163 -8.18 -2.19 -8.63
C SER A 163 -7.19 -1.98 -7.48
N TYR A 164 -7.56 -1.07 -6.61
CA TYR A 164 -7.20 -1.20 -5.22
C TYR A 164 -8.14 -2.26 -4.68
#